data_AF-A0A9Q0DSG1-F1
#
_entry.id   AF-A0A9Q0DSG1-F1
#
_cell.length_a   1.000
_cell.length_b   1.000
_cell.length_c   1.000
_cell.angle_alpha   90.00
_cell.angle_beta   90.00
_cell.angle_gamma   90.00
#
_symmetry.space_group_name_H-M   'P 1'
#
loop_
_entity.id
_entity.type
_entity.pdbx_description
1 polymer ?
#
loop_
_entity_poly.entity_id
_entity_poly.type
_entity_poly.pdbx_seq_one_letter_code
_entity_poly.pdbx_strand_id
1 'polypeptide(L)'
;MTGSVLRAVVLLWCSVSAGSCNTFAFTEEPSERAAAGRGDFAGHCARILRAQGPRKEGYHNDFRLRVEGDPESYHPGSTYRVTLVASSPAYFRGFTLIALKEGRQGDQEEDFAGHFQIIDEEDTQFMTNCPPAVTESTPRRRTSIHVFWTAPPSGSGCVTLKYVYYIRYLLHWN
;
A
#
# COMPACT_ATOMS: atom_id res chain seq x y z
N MET A 1 -18.41 -1.68 -18.38
CA MET A 1 -17.36 -0.64 -18.26
C MET A 1 -16.72 -0.80 -16.89
N THR A 2 -15.53 -1.39 -16.88
CA THR A 2 -14.75 -1.79 -15.71
C THR A 2 -13.98 -0.59 -15.18
N GLY A 3 -14.19 -0.22 -13.91
CA GLY A 3 -13.51 0.88 -13.25
C GLY A 3 -12.78 0.38 -12.02
N SER A 4 -11.50 0.07 -12.18
CA SER A 4 -10.52 0.07 -11.09
C SER A 4 -9.85 1.45 -11.12
N VAL A 5 -9.79 2.15 -10.00
CA VAL A 5 -9.15 3.48 -9.91
C VAL A 5 -8.06 3.38 -8.85
N LEU A 6 -6.82 3.64 -9.27
CA LEU A 6 -5.66 3.77 -8.40
C LEU A 6 -5.61 5.22 -7.92
N ARG A 7 -5.59 5.47 -6.61
CA ARG A 7 -5.16 6.78 -6.09
C ARG A 7 -4.04 6.62 -5.08
N ALA A 8 -3.24 7.67 -4.99
CA ALA A 8 -2.04 7.73 -4.21
C ALA A 8 -2.07 8.98 -3.32
N VAL A 9 -1.65 8.84 -2.06
CA VAL A 9 -1.28 9.98 -1.20
C VAL A 9 0.23 9.93 -1.02
N VAL A 10 0.90 11.05 -1.34
CA VAL A 10 2.34 11.23 -1.15
C VAL A 10 2.53 11.94 0.18
N LEU A 11 3.26 11.32 1.10
CA LEU A 11 3.68 11.96 2.35
C LEU A 11 5.12 12.47 2.15
N LEU A 12 5.30 13.79 2.11
CA LEU A 12 6.59 14.46 1.91
C LEU A 12 7.44 14.41 3.18
N TRP A 13 8.77 14.34 3.04
CA TRP A 13 9.72 14.27 4.15
C TRP A 13 10.32 15.64 4.45
N CYS A 14 10.31 16.08 5.71
CA CYS A 14 11.05 17.28 6.13
C CYS A 14 12.55 16.97 6.23
N SER A 15 13.35 17.54 5.33
CA SER A 15 14.80 17.56 5.45
C SER A 15 15.23 18.75 6.32
N VAL A 16 15.80 18.47 7.49
CA VAL A 16 16.65 19.42 8.20
C VAL A 16 18.09 19.04 7.86
N SER A 17 18.75 19.88 7.08
CA SER A 17 20.12 19.68 6.61
C SER A 17 21.16 20.03 7.67
N ALA A 18 22.14 19.14 7.89
CA ALA A 18 23.57 19.43 8.06
C ALA A 18 24.36 18.15 8.46
N GLY A 19 25.44 17.80 7.75
CA GLY A 19 26.52 16.94 8.25
C GLY A 19 27.11 15.91 7.27
N SER A 20 28.40 16.05 6.96
CA SER A 20 29.24 15.13 6.17
C SER A 20 29.86 13.98 7.00
N CYS A 21 30.50 13.01 6.30
CA CYS A 21 31.32 11.85 6.76
C CYS A 21 30.55 10.58 7.17
N ASN A 22 30.93 9.33 6.84
CA ASN A 22 32.10 8.74 6.18
C ASN A 22 31.73 7.35 5.60
N THR A 23 32.52 6.87 4.64
CA THR A 23 32.46 5.52 4.05
C THR A 23 32.76 4.40 5.06
N PHE A 24 31.99 3.32 5.02
CA PHE A 24 32.43 1.99 5.44
C PHE A 24 32.01 0.95 4.39
N ALA A 25 33.00 0.23 3.87
CA ALA A 25 32.83 -0.96 3.07
C ALA A 25 32.62 -2.16 4.03
N PHE A 26 31.64 -3.01 3.72
CA PHE A 26 31.58 -4.36 4.26
C PHE A 26 31.21 -5.30 3.12
N THR A 27 32.20 -6.04 2.64
CA THR A 27 32.04 -7.17 1.71
C THR A 27 31.84 -8.44 2.54
N GLU A 28 30.72 -9.13 2.38
CA GLU A 28 30.70 -10.60 2.38
C GLU A 28 29.42 -11.12 1.69
N GLU A 29 29.61 -12.14 0.86
CA GLU A 29 28.70 -12.78 -0.11
C GLU A 29 28.04 -14.04 0.51
N PRO A 30 27.19 -14.82 -0.19
CA PRO A 30 25.79 -15.02 0.11
C PRO A 30 25.49 -16.35 0.84
N SER A 31 24.53 -16.35 1.77
CA SER A 31 23.93 -17.61 2.24
C SER A 31 22.79 -18.02 1.29
N GLU A 32 23.15 -18.75 0.24
CA GLU A 32 22.25 -19.46 -0.65
C GLU A 32 21.44 -20.51 0.12
N ARG A 33 20.25 -20.17 0.62
CA ARG A 33 19.21 -21.14 1.01
C ARG A 33 17.78 -20.60 1.10
N ALA A 34 17.50 -19.39 0.62
CA ALA A 34 16.15 -18.78 0.67
C ALA A 34 15.61 -18.27 -0.68
N ALA A 35 16.15 -18.73 -1.81
CA ALA A 35 15.84 -18.19 -3.14
C ALA A 35 14.57 -18.79 -3.80
N ALA A 36 14.02 -19.89 -3.28
CA ALA A 36 12.93 -20.61 -3.95
C ALA A 36 11.52 -20.07 -3.67
N GLY A 37 11.34 -19.10 -2.76
CA GLY A 37 10.02 -18.51 -2.43
C GLY A 37 9.91 -17.00 -2.63
N ARG A 38 11.05 -16.33 -2.87
CA ARG A 38 11.11 -14.85 -2.96
C ARG A 38 10.67 -14.33 -4.34
N GLY A 39 10.88 -15.13 -5.40
CA GLY A 39 10.46 -14.80 -6.77
C GLY A 39 8.95 -14.88 -7.01
N ASP A 40 8.26 -15.80 -6.33
CA ASP A 40 6.81 -16.00 -6.49
C ASP A 40 5.99 -14.91 -5.78
N PHE A 41 6.43 -14.48 -4.60
CA PHE A 41 5.84 -13.38 -3.83
C PHE A 41 5.93 -12.04 -4.58
N ALA A 42 7.14 -11.72 -5.06
CA ALA A 42 7.45 -10.55 -5.89
C ALA A 42 6.56 -10.50 -7.14
N GLY A 43 6.48 -11.62 -7.88
CA GLY A 43 5.64 -11.74 -9.06
C GLY A 43 4.15 -11.58 -8.78
N HIS A 44 3.65 -12.00 -7.61
CA HIS A 44 2.24 -11.90 -7.28
C HIS A 44 1.81 -10.49 -6.88
N CYS A 45 2.59 -9.82 -6.02
CA CYS A 45 2.39 -8.40 -5.69
C CYS A 45 2.48 -7.53 -6.95
N ALA A 46 3.52 -7.74 -7.76
CA ALA A 46 3.72 -7.05 -9.04
C ALA A 46 2.50 -7.20 -9.97
N ARG A 47 1.90 -8.39 -10.06
CA ARG A 47 0.77 -8.66 -10.96
C ARG A 47 -0.51 -7.95 -10.53
N ILE A 48 -0.78 -7.86 -9.24
CA ILE A 48 -1.92 -7.10 -8.70
C ILE A 48 -1.80 -5.61 -9.06
N LEU A 49 -0.55 -5.11 -9.05
CA LEU A 49 -0.21 -3.73 -9.34
C LEU A 49 -0.13 -3.43 -10.85
N ARG A 50 0.30 -4.40 -11.68
CA ARG A 50 0.43 -4.30 -13.14
C ARG A 50 -0.83 -4.60 -13.94
N ALA A 51 -1.78 -5.37 -13.40
CA ALA A 51 -3.11 -5.51 -14.01
C ALA A 51 -3.83 -4.14 -14.15
N GLN A 52 -3.25 -3.08 -13.58
CA GLN A 52 -3.70 -1.70 -13.56
C GLN A 52 -2.88 -0.88 -14.57
N GLY A 53 -3.28 -0.88 -15.84
CA GLY A 53 -2.70 0.02 -16.85
C GLY A 53 -2.82 1.51 -16.45
N PRO A 54 -2.06 2.42 -17.07
CA PRO A 54 -2.05 3.84 -16.69
C PRO A 54 -3.41 4.44 -17.04
N ARG A 55 -4.28 4.64 -16.05
CA ARG A 55 -5.59 5.26 -16.27
C ARG A 55 -5.63 6.64 -15.66
N LYS A 56 -5.94 7.60 -16.53
CA LYS A 56 -5.99 9.05 -16.31
C LYS A 56 -6.69 9.43 -15.00
N GLU A 57 -5.96 10.24 -14.25
CA GLU A 57 -6.43 11.16 -13.23
C GLU A 57 -7.56 12.01 -13.80
N GLY A 58 -8.79 11.73 -13.36
CA GLY A 58 -9.99 12.37 -13.88
C GLY A 58 -11.23 11.97 -13.11
N TYR A 59 -11.69 12.88 -12.24
CA TYR A 59 -13.12 13.09 -11.95
C TYR A 59 -13.92 11.93 -11.29
N HIS A 60 -13.38 11.28 -10.26
CA HIS A 60 -14.19 10.42 -9.37
C HIS A 60 -13.84 10.65 -7.90
N ASN A 61 -14.26 11.79 -7.34
CA ASN A 61 -14.03 12.19 -5.94
C ASN A 61 -14.77 11.34 -4.90
N ASP A 62 -15.42 10.27 -5.34
CA ASP A 62 -16.29 9.45 -4.51
C ASP A 62 -15.49 8.53 -3.60
N PHE A 63 -14.27 8.13 -3.96
CA PHE A 63 -13.42 7.28 -3.12
C PHE A 63 -12.15 8.02 -2.73
N ARG A 64 -11.78 8.03 -1.45
CA ARG A 64 -10.61 8.77 -0.95
C ARG A 64 -9.86 7.96 0.09
N LEU A 65 -8.54 7.94 -0.03
CA LEU A 65 -7.66 7.50 1.05
C LEU A 65 -7.25 8.73 1.85
N ARG A 66 -7.38 8.65 3.18
CA ARG A 66 -7.02 9.73 4.10
C ARG A 66 -6.17 9.17 5.23
N VAL A 67 -5.27 10.00 5.72
CA VAL A 67 -4.53 9.75 6.95
C VAL A 67 -5.15 10.65 8.02
N GLU A 68 -5.54 10.08 9.15
CA GLU A 68 -6.15 10.85 10.24
C GLU A 68 -5.21 11.96 10.71
N GLY A 69 -5.75 13.16 10.91
CA GLY A 69 -4.98 14.37 11.21
C GLY A 69 -4.41 15.10 9.98
N ASP A 70 -4.58 14.55 8.77
CA ASP A 70 -4.09 15.11 7.51
C ASP A 70 -2.62 15.64 7.63
N PRO A 71 -1.66 14.81 8.08
CA PRO A 71 -0.29 15.25 8.35
C PRO A 71 0.44 15.65 7.06
N GLU A 72 1.23 16.73 7.12
CA GLU A 72 2.07 17.17 5.99
C GLU A 72 3.23 16.19 5.70
N SER A 73 3.75 15.55 6.76
CA SER A 73 4.86 14.59 6.69
C SER A 73 4.67 13.44 7.69
N TYR A 74 5.33 12.31 7.44
CA TYR A 74 5.37 11.21 8.40
C TYR A 74 6.61 11.31 9.31
N HIS A 75 6.46 10.90 10.56
CA HIS A 75 7.55 10.74 11.52
C HIS A 75 7.94 9.26 11.61
N PRO A 76 9.23 8.91 11.45
CA PRO A 76 9.70 7.53 11.52
C PRO A 76 9.20 6.79 12.77
N GLY A 77 8.69 5.58 12.60
CA GLY A 77 8.15 4.74 13.68
C GLY A 77 6.80 5.21 14.26
N SER A 78 6.25 6.34 13.81
CA SER A 78 4.92 6.78 14.25
C SER A 78 3.82 5.99 13.53
N THR A 79 2.74 5.70 14.25
CA THR A 79 1.59 4.96 13.74
C THR A 79 0.45 5.93 13.40
N TYR A 80 -0.07 5.80 12.18
CA TYR A 80 -1.12 6.63 11.63
C TYR A 80 -2.35 5.79 11.32
N ARG A 81 -3.55 6.35 11.54
CA ARG A 81 -4.78 5.71 11.06
C ARG A 81 -5.02 6.10 9.61
N VAL A 82 -5.07 5.10 8.75
CA VAL A 82 -5.38 5.25 7.32
C VAL A 82 -6.81 4.80 7.09
N THR A 83 -7.58 5.63 6.40
CA THR A 83 -8.99 5.40 6.12
C THR A 83 -9.24 5.45 4.62
N LEU A 84 -9.82 4.40 4.06
CA LEU A 84 -10.37 4.41 2.71
C LEU A 84 -11.88 4.61 2.82
N VAL A 85 -12.38 5.74 2.32
CA VAL A 85 -13.78 6.13 2.40
C VAL A 85 -14.41 6.27 1.02
N ALA A 86 -15.67 5.86 0.91
CA ALA A 86 -16.58 6.13 -0.20
C ALA A 86 -17.63 7.16 0.23
N SER A 87 -17.81 8.20 -0.57
CA SER A 87 -18.79 9.26 -0.36
C SER A 87 -20.17 8.76 -0.79
N SER A 88 -21.17 8.96 0.06
CA SER A 88 -22.56 8.56 -0.25
C SER A 88 -23.01 9.15 -1.59
N PRO A 89 -23.66 8.38 -2.49
CA PRO A 89 -24.20 7.02 -2.29
C PRO A 89 -23.24 5.87 -2.70
N ALA A 90 -21.95 6.15 -2.93
CA ALA A 90 -20.98 5.16 -3.39
C ALA A 90 -20.60 4.15 -2.30
N TYR A 91 -20.18 2.97 -2.73
CA TYR A 91 -19.66 1.90 -1.87
C TYR A 91 -18.66 1.05 -2.66
N PHE A 92 -17.78 0.34 -1.95
CA PHE A 92 -16.92 -0.72 -2.51
C PHE A 92 -17.26 -2.05 -1.84
N ARG A 93 -16.93 -3.16 -2.49
CA ARG A 93 -17.06 -4.51 -1.93
C ARG A 93 -15.72 -5.18 -1.64
N GLY A 94 -14.71 -4.83 -2.43
CA GLY A 94 -13.33 -5.25 -2.22
C GLY A 94 -12.38 -4.08 -2.38
N PHE A 95 -11.18 -4.24 -1.85
CA PHE A 95 -10.12 -3.25 -1.97
C PHE A 95 -8.76 -3.89 -1.79
N THR A 96 -7.72 -3.21 -2.26
CA THR A 96 -6.34 -3.54 -1.92
C THR A 96 -5.61 -2.26 -1.57
N LEU A 97 -4.92 -2.26 -0.43
CA LEU A 97 -4.16 -1.13 0.10
C LEU A 97 -2.70 -1.55 0.27
N ILE A 98 -1.78 -0.72 -0.21
CA ILE A 98 -0.34 -0.95 -0.18
C ILE A 98 0.42 0.34 0.15
N ALA A 99 1.61 0.20 0.72
CA ALA A 99 2.53 1.30 1.00
C ALA A 99 3.86 1.03 0.30
N LEU A 100 4.25 1.91 -0.62
CA LEU A 100 5.46 1.76 -1.42
C LEU A 100 6.40 2.94 -1.21
N LYS A 101 7.70 2.69 -1.29
CA LYS A 101 8.69 3.76 -1.48
C LYS A 101 8.38 4.51 -2.78
N GLU A 102 8.64 5.81 -2.79
CA GLU A 102 8.38 6.66 -3.95
C GLU A 102 9.09 6.12 -5.21
N GLY A 103 8.39 6.16 -6.34
CA GLY A 103 8.87 5.65 -7.62
C GLY A 103 8.89 4.13 -7.78
N ARG A 104 8.56 3.35 -6.73
CA ARG A 104 8.54 1.89 -6.80
C ARG A 104 7.18 1.33 -7.26
N GLN A 105 7.25 0.12 -7.82
CA GLN A 105 6.08 -0.59 -8.35
C GLN A 105 5.61 -1.75 -7.48
N GLY A 106 6.33 -2.10 -6.40
CA GLY A 106 5.96 -3.23 -5.55
C GLY A 106 6.31 -4.57 -6.19
N ASP A 107 7.38 -4.57 -6.98
CA ASP A 107 7.89 -5.77 -7.64
C ASP A 107 8.74 -6.60 -6.70
N GLN A 108 9.39 -5.95 -5.73
CA GLN A 108 10.24 -6.59 -4.75
C GLN A 108 9.75 -6.24 -3.34
N GLU A 109 10.11 -7.07 -2.37
CA GLU A 109 9.67 -6.89 -0.98
C GLU A 109 10.21 -5.56 -0.40
N GLU A 110 11.42 -5.17 -0.78
CA GLU A 110 12.04 -3.92 -0.37
C GLU A 110 11.42 -2.65 -0.98
N ASP A 111 10.53 -2.80 -1.96
CA ASP A 111 9.75 -1.68 -2.51
C ASP A 111 8.68 -1.23 -1.52
N PHE A 112 8.23 -2.12 -0.63
CA PHE A 112 7.23 -1.80 0.38
C PHE A 112 7.84 -1.00 1.54
N ALA A 113 7.02 -0.13 2.15
CA ALA A 113 7.49 0.80 3.17
C ALA A 113 6.52 0.91 4.35
N GLY A 114 7.07 0.79 5.55
CA GLY A 114 6.28 0.75 6.79
C GLY A 114 5.57 -0.59 6.95
N HIS A 115 4.70 -0.68 7.95
CA HIS A 115 3.88 -1.88 8.15
C HIS A 115 2.45 -1.52 8.49
N PHE A 116 1.50 -2.28 7.95
CA PHE A 116 0.10 -2.15 8.34
C PHE A 116 -0.18 -2.97 9.60
N GLN A 117 -1.23 -2.57 10.33
CA GLN A 117 -1.86 -3.35 11.39
C GLN A 117 -3.37 -3.32 11.17
N ILE A 118 -4.00 -4.48 11.28
CA ILE A 118 -5.44 -4.66 11.12
C ILE A 118 -6.15 -4.08 12.36
N ILE A 119 -7.17 -3.25 12.13
CA ILE A 119 -8.03 -2.72 13.19
C ILE A 119 -9.27 -3.60 13.35
N ASP A 120 -9.87 -3.99 12.23
CA ASP A 120 -11.08 -4.79 12.19
C ASP A 120 -10.85 -6.02 11.30
N GLU A 121 -10.71 -7.18 11.94
CA GLU A 121 -10.50 -8.48 11.27
C GLU A 121 -11.77 -8.99 10.57
N GLU A 122 -12.96 -8.51 10.97
CA GLU A 122 -14.20 -8.86 10.29
C GLU A 122 -14.31 -8.19 8.92
N ASP A 123 -13.57 -7.10 8.71
CA ASP A 123 -13.61 -6.29 7.48
C ASP A 123 -12.33 -6.33 6.65
N THR A 124 -11.17 -6.49 7.30
CA THR A 124 -9.86 -6.34 6.66
C THR A 124 -8.91 -7.46 7.08
N GLN A 125 -8.03 -7.87 6.18
CA GLN A 125 -7.02 -8.90 6.41
C GLN A 125 -5.78 -8.64 5.58
N PHE A 126 -4.65 -9.25 5.96
CA PHE A 126 -3.47 -9.29 5.10
C PHE A 126 -3.72 -10.21 3.90
N MET A 127 -3.24 -9.80 2.74
CA MET A 127 -3.37 -10.58 1.52
C MET A 127 -2.45 -11.79 1.56
N THR A 128 -2.98 -13.01 1.39
CA THR A 128 -2.20 -14.24 1.56
C THR A 128 -1.06 -14.41 0.54
N ASN A 129 -1.27 -13.92 -0.67
CA ASN A 129 -0.33 -13.96 -1.79
C ASN A 129 0.53 -12.69 -1.93
N CYS A 130 0.23 -11.64 -1.15
CA CYS A 130 1.01 -10.42 -1.03
C CYS A 130 0.91 -9.90 0.43
N PRO A 131 1.53 -10.59 1.41
CA PRO A 131 1.49 -10.23 2.83
C PRO A 131 1.61 -8.74 3.22
N PRO A 132 2.44 -7.90 2.57
CA PRO A 132 2.50 -6.46 2.90
C PRO A 132 1.28 -5.65 2.43
N ALA A 133 0.39 -6.25 1.64
CA ALA A 133 -0.86 -5.65 1.20
C ALA A 133 -2.02 -6.00 2.14
N VAL A 134 -2.92 -5.05 2.33
CA VAL A 134 -4.19 -5.27 3.05
C VAL A 134 -5.33 -5.37 2.03
N THR A 135 -6.24 -6.31 2.26
CA THR A 135 -7.43 -6.56 1.44
C THR A 135 -8.66 -6.79 2.33
N GLU A 136 -9.84 -6.89 1.73
CA GLU A 136 -11.06 -7.26 2.45
C GLU A 136 -11.04 -8.71 2.96
N SER A 137 -11.65 -8.94 4.12
CA SER A 137 -11.94 -10.28 4.65
C SER A 137 -13.08 -10.98 3.89
N THR A 138 -14.11 -10.20 3.53
CA THR A 138 -15.37 -10.68 2.96
C THR A 138 -15.88 -9.72 1.88
N PRO A 139 -16.64 -10.16 0.87
CA PRO A 139 -17.12 -9.32 -0.24
C PRO A 139 -18.34 -8.45 0.11
N ARG A 140 -18.42 -7.94 1.34
CA ARG A 140 -19.54 -7.11 1.86
C ARG A 140 -19.45 -5.68 1.32
N ARG A 141 -20.60 -5.04 1.09
CA ARG A 141 -20.63 -3.60 0.74
C ARG A 141 -20.17 -2.75 1.93
N ARG A 142 -19.23 -1.84 1.67
CA ARG A 142 -18.65 -0.93 2.66
C ARG A 142 -18.53 0.47 2.10
N THR A 143 -18.65 1.44 2.99
CA THR A 143 -18.41 2.85 2.71
C THR A 143 -17.12 3.34 3.37
N SER A 144 -16.55 2.59 4.31
CA SER A 144 -15.28 2.93 4.97
C SER A 144 -14.58 1.66 5.43
N ILE A 145 -13.25 1.68 5.44
CA ILE A 145 -12.39 0.75 6.21
C ILE A 145 -11.28 1.55 6.88
N HIS A 146 -10.72 0.98 7.95
CA HIS A 146 -9.65 1.60 8.72
C HIS A 146 -8.54 0.59 8.98
N VAL A 147 -7.30 1.03 8.83
CA VAL A 147 -6.11 0.29 9.25
C VAL A 147 -5.14 1.24 9.94
N PHE A 148 -4.24 0.69 10.75
CA PHE A 148 -3.06 1.44 11.15
C PHE A 148 -1.93 1.21 10.15
N TRP A 149 -1.14 2.25 9.90
CA TRP A 149 0.11 2.18 9.16
C TRP A 149 1.21 2.81 10.01
N THR A 150 2.25 2.05 10.31
CA THR A 150 3.42 2.53 11.02
C THR A 150 4.50 2.90 10.03
N ALA A 151 4.95 4.15 10.12
CA ALA A 151 5.94 4.71 9.23
C ALA A 151 7.29 3.98 9.33
N PRO A 152 8.01 3.81 8.22
CA PRO A 152 9.29 3.13 8.20
C PRO A 152 10.38 3.93 8.96
N PRO A 153 11.54 3.32 9.25
CA PRO A 153 12.69 4.01 9.82
C PRO A 153 13.20 5.17 8.94
N SER A 154 13.92 6.10 9.56
CA SER A 154 14.63 7.19 8.87
C SER A 154 15.53 6.66 7.76
N GLY A 155 15.59 7.37 6.63
CA GLY A 155 16.37 6.95 5.45
C GLY A 155 15.58 6.17 4.41
N SER A 156 14.30 5.86 4.67
CA SER A 156 13.43 5.13 3.72
C SER A 156 12.93 5.99 2.55
N GLY A 157 13.10 7.31 2.63
CA GLY A 157 12.63 8.26 1.61
C GLY A 157 11.11 8.48 1.65
N CYS A 158 10.55 9.13 0.63
CA CYS A 158 9.12 9.36 0.56
C CYS A 158 8.35 8.04 0.42
N VAL A 159 7.15 7.99 1.01
CA VAL A 159 6.25 6.83 0.92
C VAL A 159 4.96 7.25 0.22
N THR A 160 4.47 6.38 -0.64
CA THR A 160 3.19 6.52 -1.34
C THR A 160 2.25 5.42 -0.88
N LEU A 161 1.16 5.81 -0.22
CA LEU A 161 0.05 4.91 0.05
C LEU A 161 -0.83 4.82 -1.19
N LYS A 162 -1.00 3.62 -1.75
CA LYS A 162 -1.85 3.39 -2.94
C LYS A 162 -2.99 2.45 -2.59
N TYR A 163 -4.15 2.70 -3.19
CA TYR A 163 -5.27 1.79 -3.07
C TYR A 163 -5.98 1.54 -4.40
N VAL A 164 -6.64 0.40 -4.47
CA VAL A 164 -7.58 0.02 -5.52
C VAL A 164 -8.87 -0.45 -4.85
N TYR A 165 -10.01 -0.25 -5.49
CA TYR A 165 -11.30 -0.74 -5.02
C TYR A 165 -12.06 -1.48 -6.11
N TYR A 166 -12.97 -2.35 -5.69
CA TYR A 166 -13.83 -3.17 -6.54
C TYR A 166 -15.28 -3.03 -6.10
N ILE A 167 -16.17 -2.62 -7.01
CA ILE A 167 -17.61 -2.50 -6.73
C ILE A 167 -18.34 -3.83 -6.96
N ARG A 168 -17.83 -4.66 -7.87
CA ARG A 168 -18.38 -5.97 -8.23
C ARG A 168 -17.25 -7.00 -8.27
N TYR A 169 -17.46 -8.13 -7.61
CA TYR A 169 -16.71 -9.34 -7.92
C TYR A 169 -17.36 -9.93 -9.17
N LEU A 170 -16.59 -10.06 -10.25
CA LEU A 170 -16.97 -10.98 -11.30
C LEU A 170 -16.75 -12.38 -10.74
N LEU A 171 -17.78 -12.92 -10.08
CA LEU A 171 -17.87 -14.36 -9.88
C LEU A 171 -18.02 -14.95 -11.28
N HIS A 172 -16.90 -15.32 -11.90
CA HIS A 172 -16.94 -16.30 -12.98
C HIS A 172 -17.33 -17.60 -12.29
N TRP A 173 -18.64 -17.87 -12.21
CA TRP A 173 -19.16 -19.19 -11.92
C TRP A 173 -18.74 -20.07 -13.10
N ASN A 174 -17.93 -21.09 -12.84
CA ASN A 174 -17.76 -22.23 -13.74
C ASN A 174 -18.67 -23.35 -13.24
#